data_AF-A0A1B9AL25-F1
#
_entry.id   AF-A0A1B9AL25-F1
#
_cell.length_a   1.000
_cell.length_b   1.000
_cell.length_c   1.000
_cell.angle_alpha   90.00
_cell.angle_beta   90.00
_cell.angle_gamma   90.00
#
_symmetry.space_group_name_H-M   'P 1'
#
loop_
_entity.id
_entity.type
_entity.pdbx_description
1 polymer ?
#
loop_
_entity_poly.entity_id
_entity_poly.type
_entity_poly.pdbx_seq_one_letter_code
_entity_poly.pdbx_strand_id
1 'polypeptide(L)'
;MAAENTMKFYGPPNEASPSYLIWYNNGPWKRTIAFRDEVPHDFPEPHSDVLEQFIDYHVPADKVGLVAQLEGSLVIDRTKGEVSVHCDNEGANTLSINMMHEVVTGKRTPQEAREFIKHEIVEYMMNRPAPYAEKFQFDLPQGDQWDPDVPVVDDEELMKAVTKKQKELGLN
;
A
#
# COMPACT_ATOMS: atom_id res chain seq x y z
N MET A 1 -14.60 14.58 -2.70
CA MET A 1 -13.28 15.24 -2.86
C MET A 1 -12.22 14.28 -3.40
N ALA A 2 -11.81 13.23 -2.67
CA ALA A 2 -10.77 12.30 -3.15
C ALA A 2 -11.09 11.71 -4.54
N ALA A 3 -12.26 11.08 -4.69
CA ALA A 3 -12.72 10.55 -5.99
C ALA A 3 -12.76 11.60 -7.13
N GLU A 4 -13.18 12.83 -6.84
CA GLU A 4 -13.24 13.92 -7.82
C GLU A 4 -11.85 14.36 -8.26
N ASN A 5 -10.90 14.44 -7.30
CA ASN A 5 -9.51 14.73 -7.58
C ASN A 5 -8.89 13.61 -8.43
N THR A 6 -9.06 12.34 -8.04
CA THR A 6 -8.57 11.19 -8.82
C THR A 6 -9.13 11.20 -10.23
N MET A 7 -10.43 11.48 -10.42
CA MET A 7 -11.03 11.64 -11.74
C MET A 7 -10.43 12.79 -12.54
N LYS A 8 -10.13 13.91 -11.88
CA LYS A 8 -9.50 15.06 -12.53
C LYS A 8 -8.07 14.76 -13.02
N PHE A 9 -7.31 13.97 -12.28
CA PHE A 9 -5.94 13.60 -12.64
C PHE A 9 -5.86 12.45 -13.65
N TYR A 10 -6.67 11.39 -13.46
CA TYR A 10 -6.55 10.13 -14.21
C TYR A 10 -7.73 9.82 -15.13
N GLY A 11 -8.77 10.63 -15.13
CA GLY A 11 -10.00 10.38 -15.90
C GLY A 11 -10.96 9.42 -15.20
N PRO A 12 -11.98 8.90 -15.92
CA PRO A 12 -13.02 8.06 -15.32
C PRO A 12 -12.43 6.75 -14.74
N PRO A 13 -13.04 6.18 -13.68
CA PRO A 13 -12.60 4.91 -13.11
C PRO A 13 -12.82 3.74 -14.08
N ASN A 14 -12.01 2.71 -13.92
CA ASN A 14 -12.16 1.43 -14.64
C ASN A 14 -13.38 0.65 -14.13
N GLU A 15 -13.62 0.69 -12.82
CA GLU A 15 -14.79 0.07 -12.19
C GLU A 15 -15.48 1.05 -11.23
N ALA A 16 -16.80 1.01 -11.22
CA ALA A 16 -17.62 1.85 -10.35
C ALA A 16 -18.70 1.01 -9.68
N SER A 17 -18.78 1.12 -8.36
CA SER A 17 -19.84 0.53 -7.55
C SER A 17 -20.48 1.62 -6.68
N PRO A 18 -21.62 1.34 -6.02
CA PRO A 18 -22.24 2.29 -5.09
C PRO A 18 -21.37 2.64 -3.86
N SER A 19 -20.31 1.88 -3.59
CA SER A 19 -19.46 2.02 -2.39
C SER A 19 -18.01 2.40 -2.69
N TYR A 20 -17.53 2.21 -3.92
CA TYR A 20 -16.15 2.52 -4.29
C TYR A 20 -15.96 2.67 -5.80
N LEU A 21 -14.91 3.39 -6.17
CA LEU A 21 -14.42 3.56 -7.53
C LEU A 21 -12.99 3.02 -7.64
N ILE A 22 -12.66 2.33 -8.73
CA ILE A 22 -11.34 1.71 -8.92
C ILE A 22 -10.70 2.21 -10.21
N TRP A 23 -9.43 2.57 -10.11
CA TRP A 23 -8.51 2.75 -11.23
C TRP A 23 -7.43 1.68 -11.18
N TYR A 24 -7.05 1.17 -12.35
CA TYR A 24 -5.93 0.24 -12.51
C TYR A 24 -4.84 0.92 -13.34
N ASN A 25 -3.58 0.66 -12.95
CA ASN A 25 -2.40 1.12 -13.68
C ASN A 25 -2.43 2.63 -13.97
N ASN A 26 -2.73 3.45 -12.96
CA ASN A 26 -2.87 4.90 -13.09
C ASN A 26 -1.66 5.62 -12.48
N GLY A 27 -0.95 6.41 -13.28
CA GLY A 27 0.27 7.08 -12.81
C GLY A 27 1.29 6.06 -12.30
N PRO A 28 1.83 6.22 -11.08
CA PRO A 28 2.76 5.26 -10.50
C PRO A 28 2.06 4.11 -9.75
N TRP A 29 0.73 4.09 -9.70
CA TRP A 29 -0.05 3.15 -8.89
C TRP A 29 -0.48 1.93 -9.69
N LYS A 30 -0.30 0.75 -9.10
CA LYS A 30 -0.88 -0.51 -9.60
C LYS A 30 -2.40 -0.43 -9.58
N ARG A 31 -2.95 0.11 -8.50
CA ARG A 31 -4.39 0.27 -8.26
C ARG A 31 -4.63 1.47 -7.35
N THR A 32 -5.70 2.20 -7.62
CA THR A 32 -6.25 3.23 -6.74
C THR A 32 -7.72 2.90 -6.47
N ILE A 33 -8.13 2.91 -5.21
CA ILE A 33 -9.52 2.71 -4.79
C ILE A 33 -9.96 3.94 -3.99
N ALA A 34 -11.00 4.62 -4.45
CA ALA A 34 -11.67 5.66 -3.69
C ALA A 34 -12.95 5.09 -3.06
N PHE A 35 -13.06 5.18 -1.74
CA PHE A 35 -14.17 4.64 -0.97
C PHE A 35 -15.21 5.72 -0.68
N ARG A 36 -16.47 5.31 -0.54
CA ARG A 36 -17.55 6.17 -0.05
C ARG A 36 -17.48 6.33 1.47
N ASP A 37 -17.22 5.22 2.17
CA ASP A 37 -17.24 5.16 3.62
C ASP A 37 -15.85 5.48 4.16
N GLU A 38 -15.79 6.28 5.22
CA GLU A 38 -14.56 6.83 5.78
C GLU A 38 -14.07 6.02 6.99
N VAL A 39 -12.75 5.96 7.19
CA VAL A 39 -12.12 5.39 8.39
C VAL A 39 -11.34 6.49 9.13
N PRO A 40 -11.60 6.73 10.43
CA PRO A 40 -10.84 7.72 11.19
C PRO A 40 -9.36 7.33 11.32
N HIS A 41 -8.46 8.29 11.12
CA HIS A 41 -7.02 8.11 11.21
C HIS A 41 -6.35 9.34 11.85
N ASP A 42 -5.61 9.14 12.95
CA ASP A 42 -5.07 10.23 13.77
C ASP A 42 -3.61 10.62 13.45
N PHE A 43 -2.97 9.95 12.48
CA PHE A 43 -1.57 10.15 12.16
C PHE A 43 -1.40 10.66 10.71
N PRO A 44 -0.53 11.65 10.46
CA PRO A 44 0.23 12.46 11.43
C PRO A 44 -0.64 13.53 12.12
N GLU A 45 -1.84 13.75 11.63
CA GLU A 45 -2.89 14.58 12.19
C GLU A 45 -4.26 13.92 11.94
N PRO A 46 -5.34 14.29 12.66
CA PRO A 46 -6.65 13.67 12.50
C PRO A 46 -7.36 13.95 11.16
N HIS A 47 -7.53 12.91 10.36
CA HIS A 47 -8.31 12.91 9.11
C HIS A 47 -9.15 11.63 8.94
N SER A 48 -9.78 11.53 7.78
CA SER A 48 -10.61 10.41 7.35
C SER A 48 -9.98 9.75 6.12
N ASP A 49 -9.64 8.47 6.23
CA ASP A 49 -9.12 7.71 5.11
C ASP A 49 -10.26 7.37 4.14
N VAL A 50 -10.04 7.67 2.86
CA VAL A 50 -11.00 7.45 1.77
C VAL A 50 -10.34 7.01 0.47
N LEU A 51 -9.01 6.96 0.42
CA LEU A 51 -8.23 6.65 -0.77
C LEU A 51 -7.17 5.61 -0.44
N GLU A 52 -7.31 4.41 -0.99
CA GLU A 52 -6.29 3.36 -0.90
C GLU A 52 -5.53 3.23 -2.22
N GLN A 53 -4.20 3.20 -2.16
CA GLN A 53 -3.36 3.08 -3.34
C GLN A 53 -2.31 2.00 -3.15
N PHE A 54 -2.01 1.28 -4.24
CA PHE A 54 -1.22 0.06 -4.22
C PHE A 54 0.00 0.20 -5.13
N ILE A 55 1.12 -0.36 -4.69
CA ILE A 55 2.31 -0.58 -5.51
C ILE A 55 2.75 -2.04 -5.47
N ASP A 56 3.42 -2.47 -6.52
CA ASP A 56 4.22 -3.69 -6.50
C ASP A 56 5.49 -3.45 -5.67
N TYR A 57 5.62 -4.14 -4.54
CA TYR A 57 6.76 -4.00 -3.63
C TYR A 57 6.90 -5.20 -2.69
N HIS A 58 8.04 -5.88 -2.77
CA HIS A 58 8.39 -6.93 -1.82
C HIS A 58 9.00 -6.34 -0.53
N VAL A 59 8.28 -6.49 0.60
CA VAL A 59 8.83 -6.20 1.93
C VAL A 59 9.41 -7.48 2.53
N PRO A 60 10.72 -7.55 2.84
CA PRO A 60 11.30 -8.71 3.50
C PRO A 60 10.61 -9.01 4.83
N ALA A 61 10.38 -10.29 5.12
CA ALA A 61 9.60 -10.73 6.28
C ALA A 61 10.15 -10.21 7.62
N ASP A 62 11.47 -10.07 7.75
CA ASP A 62 12.14 -9.53 8.93
C ASP A 62 11.99 -8.00 9.10
N LYS A 63 11.47 -7.30 8.07
CA LYS A 63 11.24 -5.86 8.05
C LYS A 63 9.79 -5.45 8.24
N VAL A 64 8.83 -6.39 8.12
CA VAL A 64 7.39 -6.13 8.26
C VAL A 64 7.08 -5.42 9.59
N GLY A 65 7.71 -5.86 10.68
CA GLY A 65 7.52 -5.24 11.99
C GLY A 65 8.04 -3.80 12.11
N LEU A 66 8.99 -3.39 11.25
CA LEU A 66 9.44 -1.99 11.19
C LEU A 66 8.44 -1.11 10.45
N VAL A 67 7.83 -1.62 9.37
CA VAL A 67 6.76 -0.91 8.65
C VAL A 67 5.54 -0.73 9.55
N ALA A 68 5.15 -1.76 10.30
CA ALA A 68 4.05 -1.66 11.28
C ALA A 68 4.32 -0.65 12.41
N GLN A 69 5.59 -0.35 12.73
CA GLN A 69 5.96 0.69 13.69
C GLN A 69 5.96 2.10 13.07
N LEU A 70 6.03 2.21 11.75
CA LEU A 70 6.01 3.49 11.04
C LEU A 70 4.62 4.10 11.13
N GLU A 71 3.59 3.44 10.61
CA GLU A 71 2.20 3.89 10.68
C GLU A 71 1.19 2.77 10.39
N GLY A 72 -0.08 3.00 10.73
CA GLY A 72 -1.16 2.01 10.62
C GLY A 72 -1.89 1.98 9.27
N SER A 73 -1.66 2.98 8.42
CA SER A 73 -2.26 3.09 7.08
C SER A 73 -1.64 2.14 6.05
N LEU A 74 -0.43 1.63 6.32
CA LEU A 74 0.32 0.75 5.42
C LEU A 74 -0.07 -0.71 5.64
N VAL A 75 -0.46 -1.39 4.57
CA VAL A 75 -0.78 -2.82 4.58
C VAL A 75 0.16 -3.57 3.63
N ILE A 76 0.76 -4.65 4.13
CA ILE A 76 1.67 -5.49 3.36
C ILE A 76 0.96 -6.80 3.02
N ASP A 77 0.79 -7.07 1.72
CA ASP A 77 0.40 -8.37 1.20
C ASP A 77 1.63 -9.04 0.57
N ARG A 78 2.36 -9.78 1.41
CA ARG A 78 3.62 -10.44 1.01
C ARG A 78 3.40 -11.45 -0.12
N THR A 79 2.32 -12.22 -0.07
CA THR A 79 2.01 -13.23 -1.10
C THR A 79 1.79 -12.59 -2.46
N LYS A 80 1.03 -11.49 -2.53
CA LYS A 80 0.88 -10.74 -3.78
C LYS A 80 2.10 -9.89 -4.15
N GLY A 81 3.03 -9.67 -3.21
CA GLY A 81 4.12 -8.72 -3.42
C GLY A 81 3.62 -7.29 -3.51
N GLU A 82 2.57 -6.94 -2.76
CA GLU A 82 1.93 -5.64 -2.83
C GLU A 82 2.05 -4.93 -1.49
N VAL A 83 2.21 -3.61 -1.55
CA VAL A 83 1.99 -2.73 -0.40
C VAL A 83 0.89 -1.75 -0.77
N SER A 84 -0.08 -1.57 0.14
CA SER A 84 -1.08 -0.53 0.04
C SER A 84 -0.92 0.50 1.15
N VAL A 85 -1.44 1.69 0.89
CA VAL A 85 -1.57 2.77 1.87
C VAL A 85 -2.97 3.36 1.75
N HIS A 86 -3.63 3.59 2.88
CA HIS A 86 -4.97 4.15 2.96
C HIS A 86 -4.94 5.50 3.69
N CYS A 87 -5.34 6.58 3.02
CA CYS A 87 -5.29 7.94 3.56
C CYS A 87 -6.37 8.84 2.93
N ASP A 88 -6.36 10.13 3.25
CA ASP A 88 -7.33 11.10 2.73
C ASP A 88 -7.00 11.60 1.30
N ASN A 89 -5.72 11.58 0.92
CA ASN A 89 -5.22 12.08 -0.36
C ASN A 89 -3.95 11.36 -0.88
N GLU A 90 -3.69 11.50 -2.19
CA GLU A 90 -2.58 10.82 -2.87
C GLU A 90 -1.18 11.31 -2.45
N GLY A 91 -1.05 12.59 -2.07
CA GLY A 91 0.24 13.11 -1.62
C GLY A 91 0.68 12.49 -0.30
N ALA A 92 -0.26 12.30 0.63
CA ALA A 92 -0.03 11.57 1.87
C ALA A 92 0.35 10.10 1.61
N ASN A 93 -0.39 9.41 0.73
CA ASN A 93 -0.05 8.05 0.30
C ASN A 93 1.36 7.96 -0.31
N THR A 94 1.74 8.92 -1.16
CA THR A 94 3.08 8.98 -1.78
C THR A 94 4.17 9.13 -0.72
N LEU A 95 3.96 10.02 0.25
CA LEU A 95 4.87 10.27 1.37
C LEU A 95 5.06 9.01 2.24
N SER A 96 3.97 8.36 2.63
CA SER A 96 3.98 7.13 3.42
C SER A 96 4.75 6.00 2.74
N ILE A 97 4.55 5.80 1.43
CA ILE A 97 5.27 4.78 0.66
C ILE A 97 6.77 5.10 0.55
N ASN A 98 7.14 6.36 0.34
CA ASN A 98 8.55 6.76 0.35
C ASN A 98 9.20 6.46 1.72
N MET A 99 8.49 6.77 2.82
CA MET A 99 8.99 6.53 4.17
C MET A 99 9.08 5.04 4.50
N MET A 100 8.11 4.24 4.05
CA MET A 100 8.17 2.78 4.11
C MET A 100 9.42 2.27 3.40
N HIS A 101 9.70 2.73 2.18
CA HIS A 101 10.90 2.34 1.44
C HIS A 101 12.19 2.68 2.21
N GLU A 102 12.31 3.87 2.79
CA GLU A 102 13.49 4.27 3.58
C GLU A 102 13.66 3.44 4.85
N VAL A 103 12.56 3.03 5.49
CA VAL A 103 12.58 2.14 6.65
C VAL A 103 13.01 0.72 6.25
N VAL A 104 12.44 0.19 5.17
CA VAL A 104 12.78 -1.16 4.66
C VAL A 104 14.24 -1.26 4.23
N THR A 105 14.76 -0.22 3.58
CA THR A 105 16.16 -0.15 3.12
C THR A 105 17.14 0.24 4.22
N GLY A 106 16.66 0.56 5.43
CA GLY A 106 17.50 0.94 6.57
C GLY A 106 18.10 2.34 6.47
N LYS A 107 17.62 3.18 5.55
CA LYS A 107 18.00 4.61 5.46
C LYS A 107 17.44 5.40 6.64
N ARG A 108 16.31 4.99 7.21
CA ARG A 108 15.71 5.57 8.41
C ARG A 108 15.20 4.51 9.36
N THR A 109 15.14 4.88 10.64
CA THR A 109 14.31 4.18 11.63
C THR A 109 12.83 4.58 11.49
N PRO A 110 11.88 3.78 11.98
CA PRO A 110 10.46 4.15 11.99
C PRO A 110 10.20 5.50 12.67
N GLN A 111 10.90 5.79 13.77
CA GLN A 111 10.75 7.05 14.52
C GLN A 111 11.23 8.26 13.71
N GLU A 112 12.38 8.16 13.05
CA GLU A 112 12.88 9.24 12.17
C GLU A 112 11.95 9.47 10.98
N ALA A 113 11.39 8.40 10.41
CA ALA A 113 10.42 8.50 9.33
C ALA A 113 9.12 9.18 9.79
N ARG A 114 8.61 8.87 10.99
CA ARG A 114 7.42 9.55 11.56
C ARG A 114 7.63 11.06 11.74
N GLU A 115 8.79 11.48 12.27
CA GLU A 115 9.10 12.91 12.36
C GLU A 115 9.26 13.56 10.99
N PHE A 116 9.84 12.84 10.02
CA PHE A 116 9.93 13.34 8.64
C PHE A 116 8.54 13.56 8.02
N ILE A 117 7.62 12.61 8.17
CA ILE A 117 6.23 12.70 7.67
C ILE A 117 5.57 13.98 8.20
N LYS A 118 5.65 14.21 9.52
CA LYS A 118 5.08 15.38 10.18
C LYS A 118 5.57 16.71 9.58
N HIS A 119 6.84 16.81 9.19
CA HIS A 119 7.37 18.02 8.58
C HIS A 119 6.94 18.14 7.11
N GLU A 120 7.11 17.08 6.33
CA GLU A 120 6.85 17.10 4.89
C GLU A 120 5.36 17.33 4.57
N ILE A 121 4.45 16.73 5.34
CA ILE A 121 3.01 16.90 5.11
C ILE A 121 2.56 18.34 5.35
N VAL A 122 3.17 19.05 6.31
CA VAL A 122 2.85 20.45 6.57
C VAL A 122 3.28 21.32 5.39
N GLU A 123 4.47 21.09 4.83
CA GLU A 123 4.92 21.82 3.64
C GLU A 123 3.99 21.54 2.45
N TYR A 124 3.59 20.28 2.24
CA TYR A 124 2.63 19.90 1.20
C TYR A 124 1.29 20.62 1.35
N MET A 125 0.71 20.60 2.56
CA MET A 125 -0.58 21.25 2.85
C MET A 125 -0.52 22.77 2.72
N MET A 126 0.66 23.37 2.92
CA MET A 126 0.91 24.80 2.71
C MET A 126 1.17 25.17 1.23
N ASN A 127 1.07 24.22 0.29
CA ASN A 127 1.43 24.38 -1.12
C ASN A 127 2.89 24.86 -1.30
N ARG A 128 3.78 24.39 -0.42
CA ARG A 128 5.22 24.60 -0.53
C ARG A 128 5.86 23.32 -1.10
N PRO A 129 7.10 23.39 -1.60
CA PRO A 129 7.79 22.22 -2.12
C PRO A 129 7.84 21.10 -1.08
N ALA A 130 7.30 19.94 -1.43
CA ALA A 130 7.28 18.74 -0.59
C ALA A 130 7.60 17.52 -1.46
N PRO A 131 8.88 17.34 -1.87
CA PRO A 131 9.27 16.34 -2.86
C PRO A 131 8.80 14.93 -2.56
N TYR A 132 8.76 14.52 -1.29
CA TYR A 132 8.37 13.17 -0.88
C TYR A 132 6.85 12.96 -0.91
N ALA A 133 6.04 14.02 -0.87
CA ALA A 133 4.59 13.96 -1.09
C ALA A 133 4.21 14.16 -2.57
N GLU A 134 5.11 14.74 -3.38
CA GLU A 134 4.85 15.03 -4.79
C GLU A 134 5.13 13.85 -5.73
N LYS A 135 6.11 13.00 -5.39
CA LYS A 135 6.49 11.83 -6.20
C LYS A 135 7.30 10.81 -5.41
N PHE A 136 7.41 9.60 -5.95
CA PHE A 136 8.34 8.60 -5.43
C PHE A 136 9.80 9.03 -5.58
N GLN A 137 10.57 8.79 -4.51
CA GLN A 137 12.01 9.09 -4.41
C GLN A 137 12.89 7.87 -4.72
N PHE A 138 12.27 6.81 -5.22
CA PHE A 138 12.89 5.57 -5.64
C PHE A 138 12.18 5.06 -6.90
N ASP A 139 12.89 4.25 -7.69
CA ASP A 139 12.30 3.58 -8.83
C ASP A 139 11.43 2.42 -8.35
N LEU A 140 10.18 2.39 -8.81
CA LEU A 140 9.30 1.28 -8.50
C LEU A 140 9.81 -0.02 -9.17
N PRO A 141 9.72 -1.16 -8.47
CA PRO A 141 9.96 -2.46 -9.07
C PRO A 141 9.12 -2.67 -10.33
N GLN A 142 9.69 -3.37 -11.31
CA GLN A 142 9.00 -3.71 -12.55
C GLN A 142 8.45 -5.13 -12.47
N GLY A 143 7.17 -5.28 -12.83
CA GLY A 143 6.48 -6.57 -12.80
C GLY A 143 6.14 -7.05 -11.39
N ASP A 144 5.50 -8.22 -11.33
CA ASP A 144 5.02 -8.82 -10.08
C ASP A 144 6.16 -9.07 -9.07
N GLN A 145 5.90 -8.76 -7.81
CA GLN A 145 6.85 -8.92 -6.70
C GLN A 145 6.48 -10.06 -5.74
N TRP A 146 5.87 -11.12 -6.27
CA TRP A 146 5.32 -12.23 -5.47
C TRP A 146 6.34 -12.81 -4.47
N ASP A 147 5.88 -13.03 -3.25
CA ASP A 147 6.54 -13.89 -2.26
C ASP A 147 5.52 -14.92 -1.73
N PRO A 148 5.36 -16.06 -2.45
CA PRO A 148 4.35 -17.05 -2.17
C PRO A 148 4.66 -17.92 -0.92
N ASP A 149 5.68 -17.57 -0.13
CA ASP A 149 6.25 -18.42 0.91
C ASP A 149 6.81 -19.73 0.35
N VAL A 150 7.26 -20.62 1.24
CA VAL A 150 7.79 -21.95 0.90
C VAL A 150 6.81 -23.04 1.32
N PRO A 151 6.60 -24.08 0.48
CA PRO A 151 5.86 -25.27 0.90
C PRO A 151 6.54 -25.93 2.11
N VAL A 152 5.76 -26.20 3.16
CA VAL A 152 6.23 -26.94 4.35
C VAL A 152 5.75 -28.38 4.40
N VAL A 153 4.83 -28.75 3.51
CA VAL A 153 4.38 -30.14 3.36
C VAL A 153 5.33 -30.82 2.36
N ASP A 154 6.22 -31.66 2.88
CA ASP A 154 7.31 -32.29 2.13
C ASP A 154 7.25 -33.83 2.11
N ASP A 155 6.35 -34.43 2.89
CA ASP A 155 6.11 -35.87 2.92
C ASP A 155 5.04 -36.30 1.90
N GLU A 156 5.28 -37.46 1.26
CA GLU A 156 4.43 -37.99 0.20
C GLU A 156 3.02 -38.37 0.69
N GLU A 157 2.89 -38.92 1.90
CA GLU A 157 1.58 -39.27 2.47
C GLU A 157 0.80 -38.01 2.83
N LEU A 158 1.46 -37.02 3.42
CA LEU A 158 0.85 -35.72 3.70
C LEU A 158 0.39 -35.04 2.40
N MET A 159 1.21 -35.02 1.35
CA MET A 159 0.82 -34.44 0.06
C MET A 159 -0.36 -35.18 -0.58
N LYS A 160 -0.44 -36.50 -0.47
CA LYS A 160 -1.61 -37.28 -0.94
C LYS A 160 -2.87 -36.91 -0.16
N ALA A 161 -2.76 -36.76 1.16
CA ALA A 161 -3.87 -36.37 2.02
C ALA A 161 -4.36 -34.94 1.68
N VAL A 162 -3.43 -33.98 1.53
CA VAL A 162 -3.72 -32.60 1.10
C VAL A 162 -4.42 -32.61 -0.26
N THR A 163 -3.86 -33.31 -1.25
CA THR A 163 -4.43 -33.39 -2.61
C THR A 163 -5.85 -33.96 -2.61
N LYS A 164 -6.09 -35.03 -1.84
CA LYS A 164 -7.42 -35.61 -1.69
C LYS A 164 -8.39 -34.59 -1.09
N LYS A 165 -7.96 -33.87 -0.05
CA LYS A 165 -8.82 -32.90 0.64
C LYS A 165 -9.11 -31.68 -0.22
N GLN A 166 -8.15 -31.19 -1.00
CA GLN A 166 -8.35 -30.12 -1.97
C GLN A 166 -9.47 -30.46 -2.96
N LYS A 167 -9.46 -31.67 -3.53
CA LYS A 167 -10.52 -32.16 -4.42
C LYS A 167 -11.89 -32.22 -3.75
N GLU A 168 -11.96 -32.70 -2.50
CA GLU A 168 -13.21 -32.71 -1.73
C GLU A 168 -13.77 -31.30 -1.48
N LEU A 169 -12.88 -30.31 -1.33
CA LEU A 169 -13.22 -28.90 -1.16
C LEU A 169 -13.50 -28.18 -2.49
N GLY A 170 -13.33 -28.83 -3.64
CA GLY A 170 -13.44 -28.21 -4.96
C GLY A 170 -12.31 -27.22 -5.28
N LEU A 171 -11.20 -27.31 -4.54
CA LEU A 171 -9.97 -26.57 -4.82
C LEU A 171 -9.18 -27.40 -5.85
N ASN A 172 -9.20 -26.98 -7.12
CA ASN A 172 -8.45 -27.59 -8.21
C ASN A 172 -7.43 -26.60 -8.75
#